data_AF-A0AAU7XLT0-F1
#
_entry.id   AF-A0AAU7XLT0-F1
#
_cell.length_a   1.000
_cell.length_b   1.000
_cell.length_c   1.000
_cell.angle_alpha   90.00
_cell.angle_beta   90.00
_cell.angle_gamma   90.00
#
_symmetry.space_group_name_H-M   'P 1'
#
loop_
_entity.id
_entity.type
_entity.pdbx_description
1 polymer ?
#
loop_
_entity_poly.entity_id
_entity_poly.type
_entity_poly.pdbx_seq_one_letter_code
_entity_poly.pdbx_strand_id
1 'polypeptide(L)'
;METFKASVQYNDLKGSAAADRADMTDAAKWLKDNGHITDEFVLGISMWAGENHGAHRDPVSVKFLVSGLNGYDNIPEMLQASGEPIQVKEISVDMDLLDFFALFKRLEITLSNNGLIEGKTYTSI
;
A
#
# COMPACT_ATOMS: atom_id res chain seq x y z
N MET A 1 -15.39 4.70 9.32
CA MET A 1 -14.96 3.30 9.15
C MET A 1 -14.49 3.20 7.74
N GLU A 2 -13.22 2.85 7.54
CA GLU A 2 -12.59 2.79 6.22
C GLU A 2 -12.41 1.32 5.83
N THR A 3 -12.55 1.02 4.54
CA THR A 3 -12.22 -0.30 4.00
C THR A 3 -10.86 -0.23 3.34
N PHE A 4 -9.90 -1.07 3.75
CA PHE A 4 -8.61 -1.14 3.09
C PHE A 4 -8.74 -1.82 1.72
N LYS A 5 -8.98 -1.01 0.69
CA LYS A 5 -9.18 -1.45 -0.69
C LYS A 5 -8.86 -0.30 -1.66
N ALA A 6 -8.20 -0.61 -2.77
CA ALA A 6 -7.98 0.37 -3.84
C ALA A 6 -9.32 0.82 -4.47
N SER A 7 -9.50 2.13 -4.62
CA SER A 7 -10.65 2.71 -5.32
C SER A 7 -10.36 4.10 -5.87
N VAL A 8 -11.05 4.44 -6.95
CA VAL A 8 -11.13 5.79 -7.54
C VAL A 8 -12.60 6.08 -7.90
N GLN A 9 -12.87 7.27 -8.41
CA GLN A 9 -14.24 7.76 -8.65
C GLN A 9 -15.11 6.80 -9.48
N TYR A 10 -14.56 6.21 -10.56
CA TYR A 10 -15.33 5.36 -11.48
C TYR A 10 -14.91 3.89 -11.48
N ASN A 11 -13.68 3.57 -11.06
CA ASN A 11 -13.11 2.21 -11.06
C ASN A 11 -13.22 1.48 -12.41
N ASP A 12 -13.02 2.19 -13.52
CA ASP A 12 -13.10 1.63 -14.88
C ASP A 12 -12.03 0.55 -15.14
N LEU A 13 -10.88 0.69 -14.48
CA LEU A 13 -9.80 -0.27 -14.48
C LEU A 13 -9.64 -0.88 -13.09
N LYS A 14 -9.59 -2.21 -13.02
CA LYS A 14 -9.39 -2.98 -11.79
C LYS A 14 -8.40 -4.10 -12.03
N GLY A 15 -7.68 -4.49 -10.99
CA GLY A 15 -6.75 -5.62 -11.01
C GLY A 15 -6.10 -5.79 -9.64
N SER A 16 -4.87 -6.28 -9.63
CA SER A 16 -4.11 -6.55 -8.42
C SER A 16 -2.78 -5.80 -8.40
N ALA A 17 -2.13 -5.83 -7.24
CA ALA A 17 -0.77 -5.36 -7.09
C ALA A 17 0.00 -6.38 -6.26
N ALA A 18 1.28 -6.57 -6.58
CA ALA A 18 2.20 -7.39 -5.83
C ALA A 18 3.54 -6.66 -5.68
N ALA A 19 4.18 -6.82 -4.54
CA ALA A 19 5.48 -6.22 -4.29
C ALA A 19 6.39 -7.10 -3.43
N ASP A 20 7.67 -7.11 -3.76
CA ASP A 20 8.73 -7.70 -2.94
C ASP A 20 9.23 -6.66 -1.93
N ARG A 21 9.44 -7.08 -0.68
CA ARG A 21 10.07 -6.21 0.34
C ARG A 21 11.50 -5.87 -0.05
N ALA A 22 11.89 -4.60 0.11
CA ALA A 22 13.26 -4.15 -0.07
C ALA A 22 14.08 -4.43 1.20
N ASP A 23 15.19 -5.19 1.07
CA ASP A 23 15.96 -5.65 2.23
C ASP A 23 16.61 -4.49 3.03
N MET A 24 16.92 -3.36 2.38
CA MET A 24 17.64 -2.23 3.01
C MET A 24 16.88 -0.89 3.02
N THR A 25 15.71 -0.79 2.37
CA THR A 25 14.97 0.48 2.18
C THR A 25 13.46 0.25 2.07
N ASP A 26 12.90 -0.68 2.84
CA ASP A 26 11.45 -0.89 2.84
C ASP A 26 10.68 0.26 3.51
N ALA A 27 9.34 0.20 3.39
CA ALA A 27 8.43 1.18 3.99
C ALA A 27 8.62 1.37 5.50
N ALA A 28 8.89 0.30 6.25
CA ALA A 28 9.08 0.40 7.70
C ALA A 28 10.35 1.18 8.02
N LYS A 29 11.44 0.91 7.29
CA LYS A 29 12.67 1.68 7.42
C LYS A 29 12.48 3.15 7.01
N TRP A 30 11.83 3.43 5.88
CA TRP A 30 11.58 4.80 5.45
C TRP A 30 10.78 5.58 6.50
N LEU A 31 9.73 4.99 7.07
CA LEU A 31 8.93 5.60 8.14
C LEU A 31 9.76 5.86 9.40
N LYS A 32 10.65 4.94 9.78
CA LYS A 32 11.52 5.08 10.95
C LYS A 32 12.56 6.17 10.75
N ASP A 33 13.22 6.18 9.60
CA ASP A 33 14.25 7.18 9.25
C ASP A 33 13.67 8.61 9.18
N ASN A 34 12.37 8.75 8.85
CA ASN A 34 11.64 10.02 8.83
C ASN A 34 10.88 10.32 10.15
N GLY A 35 11.04 9.51 11.19
CA GLY A 35 10.49 9.77 12.53
C GLY A 35 8.98 9.55 12.69
N HIS A 36 8.36 8.76 11.80
CA HIS A 36 6.92 8.47 11.86
C HIS A 36 6.56 7.28 12.77
N ILE A 37 7.48 6.33 12.91
CA ILE A 37 7.34 5.12 13.76
C ILE A 37 8.64 4.82 14.51
N THR A 38 8.55 4.05 15.59
CA THR A 38 9.73 3.53 16.30
C THR A 38 9.87 2.02 16.09
N ASP A 39 8.87 1.26 16.53
CA ASP A 39 8.88 -0.21 16.57
C ASP A 39 7.58 -0.82 16.01
N GLU A 40 6.73 0.00 15.40
CA GLU A 40 5.53 -0.47 14.71
C GLU A 40 5.85 -1.19 13.39
N PHE A 41 4.96 -2.10 13.00
CA PHE A 41 5.02 -2.86 11.76
C PHE A 41 4.07 -2.25 10.73
N VAL A 42 4.49 -2.20 9.46
CA VAL A 42 3.61 -1.80 8.35
C VAL A 42 2.68 -2.96 7.98
N LEU A 43 1.39 -2.71 8.06
CA LEU A 43 0.31 -3.67 7.76
C LEU A 43 -0.27 -3.48 6.36
N GLY A 44 -0.27 -2.24 5.88
CA GLY A 44 -0.84 -1.89 4.59
C GLY A 44 -0.28 -0.57 4.08
N ILE A 45 -0.19 -0.46 2.75
CA ILE A 45 0.25 0.73 2.04
C ILE A 45 -0.81 1.03 0.98
N SER A 46 -1.28 2.27 0.91
CA SER A 46 -2.17 2.77 -0.13
C SER A 46 -1.54 4.01 -0.74
N MET A 47 -1.39 4.04 -2.06
CA MET A 47 -0.96 5.22 -2.79
C MET A 47 -2.12 5.72 -3.65
N TRP A 48 -2.36 7.02 -3.62
CA TRP A 48 -3.35 7.68 -4.43
C TRP A 48 -2.70 8.80 -5.23
N ALA A 49 -2.95 8.77 -6.54
CA ALA A 49 -2.64 9.84 -7.48
C ALA A 49 -3.91 10.17 -8.25
N GLY A 50 -4.24 11.45 -8.41
CA GLY A 50 -5.49 11.89 -9.03
C GLY A 50 -5.32 13.12 -9.91
N GLU A 51 -6.41 13.49 -10.60
CA GLU A 51 -6.49 14.68 -11.48
C GLU A 51 -5.40 14.74 -12.58
N ASN A 52 -4.81 13.58 -12.91
CA ASN A 52 -3.81 13.47 -13.96
C ASN A 52 -4.48 13.53 -15.34
N HIS A 53 -4.26 14.63 -16.07
CA HIS A 53 -4.76 14.83 -17.44
C HIS A 53 -3.64 14.66 -18.48
N GLY A 54 -3.00 13.49 -18.49
CA GLY A 54 -1.91 13.15 -19.43
C GLY A 54 -0.49 13.43 -18.92
N ALA A 55 -0.37 14.03 -17.74
CA ALA A 55 0.88 14.13 -16.99
C ALA A 55 0.60 14.00 -15.50
N HIS A 56 1.50 13.34 -14.77
CA HIS A 56 1.50 13.36 -13.31
C HIS A 56 2.35 14.51 -12.78
N ARG A 57 2.02 14.98 -11.59
CA ARG A 57 2.83 15.91 -10.81
C ARG A 57 2.93 15.37 -9.40
N ASP A 58 4.17 15.23 -8.95
CA ASP A 58 4.44 14.96 -7.55
C ASP A 58 3.91 16.09 -6.65
N PRO A 59 3.58 15.79 -5.38
CA PRO A 59 3.67 14.48 -4.74
C PRO A 59 2.43 13.59 -4.96
N VAL A 60 2.59 12.28 -4.73
CA VAL A 60 1.47 11.36 -4.50
C VAL A 60 1.09 11.32 -3.02
N SER A 61 -0.18 11.01 -2.74
CA SER A 61 -0.63 10.79 -1.36
C SER A 61 -0.42 9.34 -0.98
N VAL A 62 0.36 9.08 0.07
CA VAL A 62 0.66 7.73 0.57
C VAL A 62 0.17 7.58 2.00
N LYS A 63 -0.60 6.51 2.22
CA LYS A 63 -1.12 6.12 3.52
C LYS A 63 -0.50 4.81 3.96
N PHE A 64 0.07 4.79 5.15
CA PHE A 64 0.56 3.61 5.83
C PHE A 64 -0.39 3.26 6.99
N LEU A 65 -0.78 1.99 7.07
CA LEU A 65 -1.42 1.43 8.25
C LEU A 65 -0.35 0.69 9.05
N VAL A 66 -0.17 1.07 10.31
CA VAL A 66 0.87 0.50 11.18
C VAL A 66 0.30 0.03 12.52
N SER A 67 0.95 -0.97 13.12
CA SER A 67 0.62 -1.42 14.47
C SER A 67 1.83 -2.03 15.18
N GLY A 68 1.88 -1.90 16.50
CA GLY A 68 2.82 -2.65 17.34
C GLY A 68 2.28 -4.05 17.66
N LEU A 69 3.06 -4.83 18.41
CA LEU A 69 2.65 -6.17 18.85
C LEU A 69 1.62 -6.16 19.99
N ASN A 70 1.50 -5.08 20.75
CA ASN A 70 0.51 -4.92 21.83
C ASN A 70 0.43 -6.11 22.82
N GLY A 71 1.55 -6.77 23.10
CA GLY A 71 1.63 -7.91 24.01
C GLY A 71 1.39 -9.29 23.37
N TYR A 72 1.21 -9.36 22.06
CA TYR A 72 1.12 -10.62 21.30
C TYR A 72 2.48 -11.02 20.70
N ASP A 73 2.63 -12.29 20.32
CA ASP A 73 3.90 -12.81 19.79
C ASP A 73 4.17 -12.38 18.34
N ASN A 74 3.10 -12.13 17.57
CA ASN A 74 3.19 -11.74 16.16
C ASN A 74 1.97 -10.94 15.70
N ILE A 75 2.12 -10.25 14.55
CA ILE A 75 1.07 -9.41 13.96
C ILE A 75 -0.21 -10.21 13.60
N PRO A 76 -0.15 -11.38 12.93
CA PRO A 76 -1.37 -12.16 12.65
C PRO A 76 -2.21 -12.47 13.89
N GLU A 77 -1.58 -12.87 14.99
CA GLU A 77 -2.27 -13.12 16.27
C GLU A 77 -2.90 -11.85 16.84
N MET A 78 -2.15 -10.74 16.85
CA MET A 78 -2.64 -9.43 17.29
C MET A 78 -3.87 -8.99 16.49
N LEU A 79 -3.84 -9.15 15.16
CA LEU A 79 -4.96 -8.81 14.29
C LEU A 79 -6.17 -9.70 14.54
N GLN A 80 -5.97 -11.01 14.70
CA GLN A 80 -7.06 -11.95 15.01
C GLN A 80 -7.74 -11.60 16.34
N ALA A 81 -6.97 -11.19 17.35
CA ALA A 81 -7.49 -10.82 18.67
C ALA A 81 -8.16 -9.43 18.69
N SER A 82 -7.80 -8.54 17.76
CA SER A 82 -8.34 -7.17 17.69
C SER A 82 -9.81 -7.10 17.28
N GLY A 83 -10.33 -8.14 16.64
CA GLY A 83 -11.71 -8.17 16.12
C GLY A 83 -11.94 -7.20 14.95
N GLU A 84 -13.21 -6.98 14.62
CA GLU A 84 -13.62 -6.10 13.51
C GLU A 84 -14.44 -4.91 14.04
N PRO A 85 -14.06 -3.65 13.75
CA PRO A 85 -12.91 -3.25 12.93
C PRO A 85 -11.56 -3.38 13.66
N ILE A 86 -10.53 -3.79 12.91
CA ILE A 86 -9.14 -3.79 13.37
C ILE A 86 -8.70 -2.37 13.74
N GLN A 87 -8.09 -2.21 14.92
CA GLN A 87 -7.51 -0.94 15.37
C GLN A 87 -6.06 -0.81 14.90
N VAL A 88 -5.78 0.19 14.06
CA VAL A 88 -4.44 0.48 13.53
C VAL A 88 -4.16 1.98 13.56
N LYS A 89 -2.88 2.35 13.62
CA LYS A 89 -2.45 3.75 13.47
C LYS A 89 -2.31 4.06 11.97
N GLU A 90 -2.93 5.14 11.53
CA GLU A 90 -2.80 5.66 10.17
C GLU A 90 -1.72 6.75 10.13
N ILE A 91 -0.82 6.66 9.15
CA ILE A 91 0.16 7.69 8.84
C ILE A 91 -0.05 8.09 7.39
N SER A 92 -0.37 9.35 7.16
CA SER A 92 -0.54 9.92 5.82
C SER A 92 0.60 10.89 5.53
N VAL A 93 1.24 10.72 4.37
CA VAL A 93 2.35 11.55 3.91
C VAL A 93 2.17 11.89 2.44
N ASP A 94 2.66 13.06 2.06
CA ASP A 94 2.91 13.39 0.66
C ASP A 94 4.33 12.93 0.33
N MET A 95 4.48 12.19 -0.77
CA MET A 95 5.72 11.53 -1.15
C MET A 95 5.95 11.68 -2.65
N ASP A 96 7.20 11.92 -3.07
CA ASP A 96 7.56 11.87 -4.48
C ASP A 96 7.35 10.45 -5.03
N LEU A 97 6.83 10.32 -6.24
CA LEU A 97 6.51 9.04 -6.86
C LEU A 97 7.73 8.11 -6.95
N LEU A 98 8.91 8.68 -7.17
CA LEU A 98 10.17 7.93 -7.20
C LEU A 98 10.53 7.36 -5.83
N ASP A 99 10.30 8.12 -4.76
CA ASP A 99 10.52 7.64 -3.38
C ASP A 99 9.52 6.54 -3.02
N PHE A 100 8.27 6.66 -3.47
CA PHE A 100 7.27 5.60 -3.30
C PHE A 100 7.70 4.30 -3.98
N PHE A 101 8.19 4.37 -5.23
CA PHE A 101 8.68 3.18 -5.92
C PHE A 101 9.94 2.60 -5.27
N ALA A 102 10.78 3.42 -4.63
CA ALA A 102 11.97 2.98 -3.91
C ALA A 102 11.67 2.15 -2.65
N LEU A 103 10.42 2.15 -2.15
CA LEU A 103 10.01 1.33 -1.00
C LEU A 103 9.99 -0.18 -1.29
N PHE A 104 10.01 -0.56 -2.57
CA PHE A 104 9.85 -1.94 -3.02
C PHE A 104 11.07 -2.41 -3.80
N LYS A 105 11.44 -3.69 -3.62
CA LYS A 105 12.48 -4.31 -4.47
C LYS A 105 11.96 -4.56 -5.88
N ARG A 106 10.67 -4.90 -5.98
CA ARG A 106 9.88 -5.07 -7.20
C ARG A 106 8.44 -4.67 -6.89
N LEU A 107 7.78 -4.01 -7.83
CA LEU A 107 6.36 -3.66 -7.77
C LEU A 107 5.74 -3.96 -9.14
N GLU A 108 4.63 -4.69 -9.14
CA GLU A 108 3.80 -4.92 -10.32
C GLU A 108 2.36 -4.51 -10.01
N ILE A 109 1.73 -3.83 -10.96
CA ILE A 109 0.31 -3.44 -10.90
C ILE A 109 -0.33 -3.89 -12.20
N THR A 110 -1.37 -4.71 -12.10
CA THR A 110 -2.20 -5.10 -13.23
C THR A 110 -3.51 -4.33 -13.19
N LEU A 111 -3.97 -3.92 -14.37
CA LEU A 111 -5.26 -3.26 -14.55
C LEU A 111 -5.90 -3.79 -15.83
N SER A 112 -7.18 -4.13 -15.74
CA SER A 112 -7.99 -4.46 -16.90
C SER A 112 -9.36 -3.83 -16.78
N ASN A 113 -10.03 -3.65 -17.94
CA ASN A 113 -11.37 -3.08 -18.03
C ASN A 113 -12.31 -3.82 -17.08
N ASN A 114 -12.74 -3.16 -16.01
CA ASN A 114 -13.56 -3.73 -14.94
C ASN A 114 -13.01 -5.04 -14.34
N GLY A 115 -11.69 -5.31 -14.44
CA GLY A 115 -11.08 -6.58 -13.99
C GLY A 115 -11.30 -7.76 -14.93
N LEU A 116 -11.73 -7.52 -16.18
CA LEU A 116 -12.20 -8.55 -17.12
C LEU A 116 -11.20 -9.68 -17.38
N ILE A 117 -9.89 -9.42 -17.30
CA ILE A 117 -8.84 -10.41 -17.56
C ILE A 117 -7.93 -10.68 -16.35
N GLU A 118 -8.30 -10.19 -15.17
CA GLU A 118 -7.54 -10.47 -13.95
C GLU A 118 -7.50 -12.00 -13.69
N GLY A 119 -6.30 -12.54 -13.47
CA GLY A 119 -6.08 -13.97 -13.26
C GLY A 119 -6.23 -14.86 -14.50
N LYS A 120 -6.40 -14.30 -15.71
CA LYS A 120 -6.49 -15.08 -16.95
C LYS A 120 -5.13 -15.20 -17.65
N THR A 121 -4.87 -16.37 -18.24
CA THR A 121 -3.72 -16.57 -19.15
C THR A 121 -4.00 -15.95 -20.52
N TYR A 122 -2.99 -15.34 -21.14
CA TYR A 122 -3.04 -14.83 -22.51
C TYR A 122 -1.78 -15.22 -23.30
N THR A 123 -1.86 -15.15 -24.62
CA THR A 123 -0.72 -15.26 -25.54
C THR A 123 -0.62 -13.96 -26.33
N SER A 124 0.58 -13.36 -26.38
CA SER A 124 0.86 -12.19 -27.23
C SER A 124 1.23 -12.65 -28.65
N ILE A 125 0.76 -11.94 -29.67
CA ILE A 125 1.17 -12.11 -31.07
C ILE A 125 2.23 -11.07 -31.41
#